data_AF-A0A7C5TUZ5-F1
#
_entry.id   AF-A0A7C5TUZ5-F1
#
_cell.length_a   1.000
_cell.length_b   1.000
_cell.length_c   1.000
_cell.angle_alpha   90.00
_cell.angle_beta   90.00
_cell.angle_gamma   90.00
#
_symmetry.space_group_name_H-M   'P 1'
#
loop_
_entity.id
_entity.type
_entity.pdbx_description
1 polymer ?
#
loop_
_entity_poly.entity_id
_entity_poly.type
_entity_poly.pdbx_seq_one_letter_code
_entity_poly.pdbx_strand_id
1 'polypeptide(L)' 'MREWIEYFREAREIRRRYANWDFIRSQPPKIRIALEYYIETGDLYNAAKLAGMSMEEFNELRIKAGIPSIG' A
#
# COMPACT_ATOMS: atom_id res chain seq x y z
N MET A 1 -7.93 9.18 21.24
CA MET A 1 -7.34 7.82 21.07
C MET A 1 -8.21 6.92 20.19
N ARG A 2 -9.51 6.74 20.51
CA ARG A 2 -10.40 5.85 19.72
C ARG A 2 -10.57 6.31 18.26
N GLU A 3 -10.78 7.60 18.04
CA GLU A 3 -10.97 8.17 16.69
C GLU A 3 -9.79 7.91 15.74
N TRP A 4 -8.56 8.00 16.24
CA TRP A 4 -7.36 7.70 15.43
C TRP A 4 -7.29 6.22 15.04
N ILE A 5 -7.66 5.32 15.96
CA ILE A 5 -7.68 3.87 15.69
C ILE A 5 -8.74 3.56 14.63
N GLU A 6 -9.91 4.18 14.73
CA GLU A 6 -11.00 4.04 13.75
C GLU A 6 -10.57 4.57 12.38
N TYR A 7 -9.97 5.76 12.34
CA TYR A 7 -9.43 6.35 11.11
C TYR A 7 -8.38 5.45 10.43
N PHE A 8 -7.40 4.94 11.18
CA PHE A 8 -6.41 4.02 10.62
C PHE A 8 -7.04 2.73 10.09
N ARG A 9 -8.07 2.22 10.77
CA ARG A 9 -8.82 1.04 10.33
C ARG A 9 -9.57 1.33 9.03
N GLU A 10 -10.31 2.43 8.96
CA GLU A 10 -11.05 2.84 7.76
C GLU A 10 -10.10 3.07 6.58
N ALA A 11 -8.98 3.76 6.80
CA ALA A 11 -7.96 3.98 5.77
C ALA A 11 -7.40 2.65 5.23
N ARG A 12 -7.12 1.67 6.10
CA ARG A 12 -6.69 0.32 5.70
C ARG A 12 -7.78 -0.42 4.92
N GLU A 13 -9.03 -0.36 5.37
CA GLU A 13 -10.16 -0.99 4.68
C GLU A 13 -10.38 -0.40 3.28
N ILE A 14 -10.24 0.92 3.14
CA ILE A 14 -10.29 1.61 1.84
C ILE A 14 -9.15 1.13 0.94
N ARG A 15 -7.90 1.16 1.41
CA ARG A 15 -6.76 0.68 0.60
C ARG A 15 -6.96 -0.77 0.14
N ARG A 16 -7.42 -1.65 1.02
CA ARG A 16 -7.69 -3.06 0.72
C ARG A 16 -8.83 -3.26 -0.27
N ARG A 17 -9.89 -2.45 -0.18
CA ARG A 17 -11.07 -2.54 -1.06
C ARG A 17 -10.76 -2.11 -2.49
N TYR A 18 -9.98 -1.04 -2.67
CA TYR A 18 -9.67 -0.50 -3.99
C TYR A 18 -8.46 -1.14 -4.67
N ALA A 19 -7.60 -1.81 -3.90
CA ALA A 19 -6.43 -2.50 -4.42
C ALA A 19 -6.79 -3.49 -5.55
N ASN A 20 -6.06 -3.39 -6.67
CA ASN A 20 -6.08 -4.37 -7.75
C ASN A 20 -5.27 -5.61 -7.33
N TRP A 21 -5.94 -6.55 -6.65
CA TRP A 21 -5.33 -7.77 -6.14
C TRP A 21 -4.74 -8.66 -7.22
N ASP A 22 -5.27 -8.66 -8.44
CA ASP A 22 -4.71 -9.45 -9.54
C ASP A 22 -3.36 -8.89 -10.00
N PHE A 23 -3.26 -7.57 -10.14
CA PHE A 23 -1.99 -6.90 -10.40
C PHE A 23 -0.98 -7.13 -9.28
N ILE A 24 -1.40 -7.02 -8.01
CA ILE A 24 -0.52 -7.25 -6.84
C ILE A 24 -0.01 -8.69 -6.82
N ARG A 25 -0.89 -9.67 -7.05
CA ARG A 25 -0.53 -11.09 -7.06
C ARG A 25 0.38 -11.46 -8.23
N SER A 26 0.32 -10.75 -9.35
CA SER A 26 1.21 -10.96 -10.50
C SER A 26 2.61 -10.37 -10.31
N GLN A 27 2.84 -9.54 -9.28
CA GLN A 27 4.16 -8.94 -9.05
C GLN A 27 5.18 -9.96 -8.50
N PRO A 28 6.48 -9.72 -8.70
CA PRO A 28 7.53 -10.47 -8.01
C PRO A 28 7.32 -10.46 -6.48
N PRO A 29 7.69 -11.54 -5.76
CA PRO A 29 7.38 -11.67 -4.33
C PRO A 29 7.76 -10.46 -3.47
N LYS A 30 8.93 -9.86 -3.72
CA LYS A 30 9.41 -8.66 -3.00
C LYS A 30 8.48 -7.46 -3.19
N ILE A 31 8.02 -7.23 -4.42
CA ILE A 31 7.14 -6.12 -4.77
C ILE A 31 5.74 -6.35 -4.22
N ARG A 32 5.24 -7.59 -4.32
CA ARG A 32 3.95 -7.98 -3.72
C ARG A 32 3.94 -7.72 -2.22
N ILE A 33 4.97 -8.16 -1.49
CA ILE A 33 5.09 -7.94 -0.04
C ILE A 33 5.10 -6.45 0.30
N ALA A 34 5.81 -5.63 -0.48
CA ALA A 34 5.85 -4.18 -0.26
C ALA A 34 4.48 -3.51 -0.50
N LEU A 35 3.73 -3.92 -1.54
CA LEU A 35 2.38 -3.43 -1.82
C LEU A 35 1.39 -3.85 -0.72
N GLU A 36 1.44 -5.11 -0.28
CA GLU A 36 0.63 -5.59 0.84
C GLU A 36 0.96 -4.82 2.13
N TYR A 37 2.24 -4.59 2.42
CA TYR A 37 2.65 -3.77 3.55
C TYR A 37 2.04 -2.36 3.48
N TYR A 38 2.09 -1.69 2.32
CA TYR A 38 1.49 -0.37 2.14
C TYR A 38 -0.03 -0.37 2.33
N ILE A 39 -0.73 -1.41 1.88
CA ILE A 39 -2.18 -1.56 2.14
C ILE A 39 -2.46 -1.58 3.64
N GLU A 40 -1.66 -2.31 4.41
CA GLU A 40 -1.86 -2.52 5.84
C GLU A 40 -1.49 -1.28 6.65
N THR A 41 -0.43 -0.56 6.29
CA THR A 41 0.16 0.51 7.12
C THR A 41 -0.09 1.92 6.58
N GLY A 42 -0.22 2.08 5.25
CA GLY A 42 -0.18 3.38 4.59
C GLY A 42 1.21 4.02 4.54
N ASP A 43 2.25 3.32 4.99
CA ASP A 43 3.62 3.85 5.07
C ASP A 43 4.34 3.70 3.73
N LEU A 44 4.33 4.77 2.95
CA LEU A 44 4.95 4.82 1.62
C LEU A 44 6.48 4.65 1.68
N TYR A 45 7.13 5.24 2.69
CA TYR A 45 8.59 5.25 2.79
C TYR A 45 9.12 3.85 3.08
N ASN A 46 8.57 3.17 4.09
CA ASN A 46 9.01 1.81 4.42
C ASN A 46 8.60 0.81 3.34
N ALA A 47 7.47 1.00 2.66
CA ALA A 47 7.09 0.18 1.53
C ALA A 47 8.06 0.31 0.35
N ALA A 48 8.45 1.54 -0.01
CA ALA A 48 9.45 1.79 -1.06
C ALA A 48 10.80 1.15 -0.71
N LYS A 49 11.24 1.29 0.54
CA LYS A 49 12.46 0.66 1.05
C LYS A 49 12.40 -0.88 0.99
N LEU A 50 11.26 -1.48 1.37
CA LEU A 50 11.03 -2.93 1.26
C LEU A 50 11.07 -3.40 -0.20
N ALA A 51 10.51 -2.63 -1.13
CA ALA A 51 10.58 -2.89 -2.57
C ALA A 51 12.01 -2.70 -3.12
N GLY A 52 12.85 -1.89 -2.47
CA GLY A 52 14.20 -1.55 -2.90
C GLY A 52 14.21 -0.56 -4.07
N MET A 53 13.28 0.39 -4.05
CA MET A 53 13.15 1.47 -5.04
C MET A 53 12.91 2.80 -4.32
N SER A 54 12.94 3.91 -5.07
CA SER A 54 12.61 5.22 -4.53
C SER A 54 11.13 5.35 -4.15
N MET A 55 10.81 6.35 -3.32
CA MET A 55 9.41 6.64 -2.97
C MET A 55 8.57 7.02 -4.19
N GLU A 56 9.17 7.69 -5.17
CA GLU A 56 8.48 8.13 -6.38
C GLU A 56 8.11 6.92 -7.26
N GLU A 57 9.06 6.01 -7.50
CA GLU A 57 8.82 4.75 -8.23
C GLU A 57 7.76 3.89 -7.53
N PHE A 58 7.82 3.79 -6.20
CA PHE A 58 6.83 3.04 -5.45
C PHE A 58 5.46 3.73 -5.46
N ASN A 59 5.43 5.07 -5.46
CA ASN A 59 4.19 5.84 -5.56
C ASN A 59 3.49 5.59 -6.91
N GLU A 60 4.23 5.55 -8.01
CA GLU A 60 3.67 5.15 -9.31
C GLU A 60 3.16 3.70 -9.29
N LEU A 61 3.92 2.80 -8.67
CA LEU A 61 3.55 1.40 -8.57
C LEU A 61 2.25 1.22 -7.77
N ARG A 62 2.05 1.92 -6.64
CA ARG A 62 0.79 1.83 -5.89
C ARG A 62 -0.40 2.35 -6.70
N ILE A 63 -0.19 3.34 -7.57
CA ILE A 63 -1.23 3.88 -8.46
C ILE A 63 -1.62 2.82 -9.48
N LYS A 64 -0.64 2.13 -10.08
CA LYS A 64 -0.87 0.98 -10.99
C LYS A 64 -1.59 -0.17 -10.26
N ALA A 65 -1.26 -0.38 -8.98
CA ALA A 65 -1.92 -1.34 -8.11
C ALA A 65 -3.30 -0.88 -7.61
N GLY A 66 -3.79 0.31 -7.97
CA GLY A 66 -5.10 0.82 -7.56
C GLY A 66 -5.21 1.18 -6.08
N ILE A 67 -4.08 1.33 -5.36
CA ILE A 67 -4.10 1.59 -3.92
C ILE A 67 -4.15 3.11 -3.69
N PRO A 68 -5.25 3.66 -3.12
CA PRO A 68 -5.38 5.08 -2.82
C PRO A 68 -4.40 5.52 -1.73
N SER A 69 -3.94 6.77 -1.81
CA SER A 69 -3.17 7.40 -0.73
C SER A 69 -4.15 8.04 0.25
N ILE A 70 -4.50 7.28 1.28
CA ILE A 70 -5.34 7.72 2.39
C ILE A 70 -4.66 7.24 3.68
N GLY A 71 -4.61 8.08 4.70
CA GLY A 71 -3.85 7.81 5.92
C GLY A 71 -3.41 9.08 6.61
#